data_AF-A0A1I7DU07-F1
#
_entry.id   AF-A0A1I7DU07-F1
#
_cell.length_a   1.000
_cell.length_b   1.000
_cell.length_c   1.000
_cell.angle_alpha   90.00
_cell.angle_beta   90.00
_cell.angle_gamma   90.00
#
_symmetry.space_group_name_H-M   'P 1'
#
loop_
_entity.id
_entity.type
_entity.pdbx_description
1 polymer ?
#
loop_
_entity_poly.entity_id
_entity_poly.type
_entity_poly.pdbx_seq_one_letter_code
_entity_poly.pdbx_strand_id
1 'polypeptide(L)'
;MKKIAGFFSLFCIAAGALVFFAWSQPTQIKHYTSEDLIGLTCEELSERHEDFIFAYHDAEIAYHRRTGAFHDDLGQPQEETLPFMVLMRRFMQDNHIRKVDLAHPSFPSTTLQRTKFYYEISAACAAGSSLRAVDVMRQVATKLNLIDLDVSP
;
A
#
# COMPACT_ATOMS: atom_id res chain seq x y z
N MET A 1 50.55 22.97 18.41
CA MET A 1 49.55 23.26 17.34
C MET A 1 49.15 22.05 16.49
N LYS A 2 49.97 20.99 16.31
CA LYS A 2 49.58 19.79 15.53
C LYS A 2 48.42 18.95 16.09
N LYS A 3 48.22 18.92 17.41
CA LYS A 3 47.15 18.10 18.05
C LYS A 3 45.73 18.68 17.90
N ILE A 4 45.62 19.99 17.68
CA ILE A 4 44.33 20.69 17.54
C ILE A 4 43.77 20.48 16.12
N ALA A 5 44.64 20.46 15.11
CA ALA A 5 44.27 20.21 13.72
C ALA A 5 43.69 18.79 13.50
N GLY A 6 44.22 17.78 14.20
CA GLY A 6 43.69 16.40 14.11
C GLY A 6 42.28 16.26 14.70
N PHE A 7 41.97 17.01 15.77
CA PHE A 7 40.65 17.01 16.40
C PHE A 7 39.59 17.68 15.52
N PHE A 8 39.92 18.79 14.86
CA PHE A 8 39.02 19.47 13.94
C PHE A 8 38.69 18.61 12.71
N SER A 9 39.67 17.90 12.15
CA SER A 9 39.42 17.02 11.00
C SER A 9 38.52 15.82 11.34
N LEU A 10 38.67 15.22 12.52
CA LEU A 10 37.80 14.13 12.99
C LEU A 10 36.36 14.60 13.23
N PHE A 11 36.18 15.83 13.74
CA PHE A 11 34.86 16.40 13.99
C PHE A 11 34.09 16.70 12.69
N CYS A 12 34.77 17.18 11.64
CA CYS A 12 34.16 17.44 10.34
C CYS A 12 33.74 16.15 9.60
N ILE A 13 34.51 15.07 9.72
CA ILE A 13 34.16 13.77 9.12
C ILE A 13 32.96 13.15 9.85
N ALA A 14 32.91 13.25 11.19
CA ALA A 14 31.79 12.78 11.99
C ALA A 14 30.49 13.56 11.68
N ALA A 15 30.58 14.88 11.49
CA ALA A 15 29.44 15.71 11.09
C ALA A 15 28.93 15.35 9.68
N GLY A 16 29.84 15.09 8.72
CA GLY A 16 29.47 14.63 7.38
C GLY A 16 28.74 13.28 7.41
N ALA A 17 29.25 12.30 8.16
CA ALA A 17 28.63 10.99 8.29
C ALA A 17 27.24 11.05 8.98
N LEU A 18 27.05 11.94 9.96
CA LEU A 18 25.75 12.18 10.59
C LEU A 18 24.75 12.84 9.64
N VAL A 19 25.18 13.71 8.72
CA VAL A 19 24.31 14.29 7.68
C VAL A 19 23.89 13.22 6.67
N PHE A 20 24.77 12.28 6.31
CA PHE A 20 24.41 11.15 5.44
C PHE A 20 23.47 10.14 6.12
N PHE A 21 23.58 9.92 7.44
CA PHE A 21 22.64 9.08 8.18
C PHE A 21 21.31 9.78 8.48
N ALA A 22 21.30 11.10 8.65
CA ALA A 22 20.08 11.91 8.85
C ALA A 22 19.32 12.15 7.54
N TRP A 23 20.02 12.10 6.39
CA TRP A 23 19.41 11.93 5.09
C TRP A 23 19.11 10.44 4.87
N SER A 24 17.99 9.98 5.44
CA SER A 24 17.36 8.75 4.99
C SER A 24 17.27 8.82 3.46
N GLN A 25 18.06 7.98 2.77
CA GLN A 25 17.91 7.76 1.34
C GLN A 25 16.42 7.50 1.09
N PRO A 26 15.79 8.14 0.10
CA PRO A 26 14.39 7.87 -0.19
C PRO A 26 14.27 6.37 -0.45
N THR A 27 13.59 5.67 0.45
CA THR A 27 13.13 4.31 0.20
C THR A 27 12.26 4.42 -1.04
N GLN A 28 12.75 3.88 -2.15
CA GLN A 28 12.02 3.94 -3.40
C GLN A 28 10.69 3.23 -3.19
N ILE A 29 9.59 3.98 -3.31
CA ILE A 29 8.25 3.43 -3.12
C ILE A 29 8.07 2.31 -4.15
N LYS A 30 7.87 1.08 -3.67
CA LYS A 30 7.64 -0.06 -4.55
C LYS A 30 6.21 0.01 -5.07
N HIS A 31 6.05 0.18 -6.39
CA HIS A 31 4.76 0.04 -7.03
C HIS A 31 4.52 -1.43 -7.38
N TYR A 32 3.48 -2.01 -6.78
CA TYR A 32 3.14 -3.42 -6.96
C TYR A 32 2.27 -3.62 -8.20
N THR A 33 2.52 -4.70 -8.94
CA THR A 33 1.61 -5.17 -9.99
C THR A 33 0.66 -6.24 -9.45
N SER A 34 -0.35 -6.64 -10.23
CA SER A 34 -1.22 -7.77 -9.87
C SER A 34 -0.44 -9.07 -9.71
N GLU A 35 0.57 -9.28 -10.55
CA GLU A 35 1.39 -10.49 -10.57
C GLU A 35 2.24 -10.61 -9.31
N ASP A 36 2.69 -9.48 -8.76
CA ASP A 36 3.41 -9.42 -7.48
C ASP A 36 2.52 -9.88 -6.29
N LEU A 37 1.19 -9.76 -6.42
CA LEU A 37 0.25 -9.84 -5.30
C LEU A 37 -0.66 -11.08 -5.34
N ILE A 38 -0.90 -11.67 -6.51
CA ILE A 38 -1.87 -12.75 -6.70
C ILE A 38 -1.57 -14.02 -5.89
N GLY A 39 -0.30 -14.24 -5.55
CA GLY A 39 0.17 -15.38 -4.75
C GLY A 39 0.01 -15.18 -3.25
N LEU A 40 -0.16 -13.95 -2.77
CA LEU A 40 -0.02 -13.61 -1.36
C LEU A 40 -1.20 -14.09 -0.51
N THR A 41 -0.88 -14.43 0.72
CA THR A 41 -1.84 -14.56 1.83
C THR A 41 -2.41 -13.20 2.23
N CYS A 42 -3.51 -13.19 2.98
CA CYS A 42 -4.03 -11.94 3.57
C CYS A 42 -2.98 -11.27 4.47
N GLU A 43 -2.21 -12.04 5.23
CA GLU A 43 -1.14 -11.53 6.09
C GLU A 43 -0.04 -10.84 5.29
N GLU A 44 0.53 -11.52 4.29
CA GLU A 44 1.58 -10.94 3.44
C GLU A 44 1.07 -9.73 2.65
N LEU A 45 -0.18 -9.78 2.16
CA LEU A 45 -0.80 -8.65 1.47
C LEU A 45 -0.97 -7.44 2.41
N SER A 46 -1.32 -7.67 3.67
CA SER A 46 -1.41 -6.63 4.70
C SER A 46 -0.05 -6.02 4.97
N GLU A 47 0.98 -6.84 5.15
CA GLU A 47 2.37 -6.39 5.32
C GLU A 47 2.80 -5.51 4.13
N ARG A 48 2.54 -5.94 2.88
CA ARG A 48 2.87 -5.12 1.69
C ARG A 48 2.09 -3.82 1.64
N HIS A 49 0.84 -3.83 2.09
CA HIS A 49 0.03 -2.63 2.14
C HIS A 49 0.55 -1.62 3.17
N GLU A 50 0.94 -2.10 4.35
CA GLU A 50 1.55 -1.28 5.41
C GLU A 50 2.92 -0.74 4.99
N ASP A 51 3.82 -1.59 4.47
CA ASP A 51 5.12 -1.20 3.93
C ASP A 51 4.99 -0.07 2.90
N PHE A 52 4.01 -0.19 2.00
CA PHE A 52 3.74 0.81 0.97
C PHE A 52 3.28 2.15 1.55
N ILE A 53 2.37 2.12 2.52
CA ILE A 53 1.89 3.32 3.23
C ILE A 53 3.04 4.00 3.97
N PHE A 54 3.86 3.23 4.70
CA PHE A 54 5.01 3.78 5.42
C PHE A 54 6.04 4.39 4.47
N ALA A 55 6.35 3.74 3.34
CA ALA A 55 7.25 4.29 2.35
C ALA A 55 6.75 5.63 1.78
N TYR A 56 5.43 5.76 1.54
CA TYR A 56 4.85 7.02 1.07
C TYR A 56 4.94 8.13 2.14
N HIS A 57 4.66 7.80 3.40
CA HIS A 57 4.82 8.74 4.51
C HIS A 57 6.27 9.18 4.72
N ASP A 58 7.23 8.26 4.65
CA ASP A 58 8.66 8.58 4.75
C ASP A 58 9.12 9.49 3.61
N ALA A 59 8.67 9.20 2.38
CA ALA A 59 8.95 10.04 1.22
C ALA A 59 8.38 11.46 1.39
N GLU A 60 7.17 11.56 1.94
CA GLU A 60 6.52 12.85 2.18
C GLU A 60 7.22 13.65 3.28
N ILE A 61 7.61 13.01 4.38
CA ILE A 61 8.41 13.65 5.44
C ILE A 61 9.75 14.16 4.87
N ALA A 62 10.41 13.36 4.03
CA ALA A 62 11.65 13.76 3.37
C ALA A 62 11.44 14.91 2.38
N TYR A 63 10.30 14.95 1.67
CA TYR A 63 9.92 16.08 0.82
C TYR A 63 9.71 17.34 1.65
N HIS A 64 8.87 17.29 2.68
CA HIS A 64 8.61 18.41 3.58
C HIS A 64 9.88 18.96 4.21
N ARG A 65 10.81 18.09 4.64
CA ARG A 65 12.12 18.53 5.17
C ARG A 65 12.95 19.32 4.15
N ARG A 66 12.79 19.06 2.85
CA ARG A 66 13.53 19.73 1.77
C ARG A 66 12.85 21.01 1.28
N THR A 67 11.52 21.03 1.23
CA THR A 67 10.76 22.11 0.58
C THR A 67 10.01 23.01 1.57
N GLY A 68 9.83 22.56 2.81
CA GLY A 68 9.01 23.25 3.82
C GLY A 68 7.51 23.14 3.56
N ALA A 69 7.07 22.29 2.65
CA ALA A 69 5.68 22.08 2.29
C ALA A 69 5.38 20.60 2.04
N PHE A 70 4.12 20.21 2.27
CA PHE A 70 3.61 18.91 1.82
C PHE A 70 3.11 19.01 0.38
N HIS A 71 3.02 17.89 -0.32
CA HIS A 71 2.23 17.79 -1.55
C HIS A 71 0.73 18.03 -1.25
N ASP A 72 -0.03 18.44 -2.27
CA ASP A 72 -1.46 18.75 -2.15
C ASP A 72 -2.30 17.51 -1.76
N ASP A 73 -1.79 16.31 -2.04
CA ASP A 73 -2.38 15.03 -1.63
C ASP A 73 -2.07 14.67 -0.16
N LEU A 74 -1.36 15.55 0.55
CA LEU A 74 -0.92 15.38 1.94
C LEU A 74 -0.08 14.12 2.18
N GLY A 75 0.63 13.65 1.15
CA GLY A 75 1.37 12.41 1.28
C GLY A 75 0.46 11.18 1.34
N GLN A 76 -0.72 11.23 0.72
CA GLN A 76 -1.59 10.06 0.61
C GLN A 76 -1.40 9.38 -0.74
N PRO A 77 -1.14 8.06 -0.77
CA PRO A 77 -1.12 7.34 -2.02
C PRO A 77 -2.51 7.34 -2.67
N GLN A 78 -2.53 7.45 -3.99
CA GLN A 78 -3.75 7.26 -4.76
C GLN A 78 -4.32 5.84 -4.55
N GLU A 79 -5.64 5.72 -4.48
CA GLU A 79 -6.33 4.44 -4.21
C GLU A 79 -5.84 3.34 -5.17
N GLU A 80 -5.65 3.66 -6.44
CA GLU A 80 -5.15 2.75 -7.49
C GLU A 80 -3.79 2.13 -7.26
N THR A 81 -2.94 2.77 -6.45
CA THR A 81 -1.57 2.32 -6.21
C THR A 81 -1.44 1.43 -4.99
N LEU A 82 -2.49 1.40 -4.15
CA LEU A 82 -2.49 0.59 -2.93
C LEU A 82 -2.50 -0.91 -3.28
N PRO A 83 -1.62 -1.74 -2.68
CA PRO A 83 -1.53 -3.17 -3.01
C PRO A 83 -2.89 -3.91 -2.95
N PHE A 84 -3.65 -3.68 -1.88
CA PHE A 84 -4.98 -4.26 -1.72
C PHE A 84 -5.94 -3.89 -2.86
N MET A 85 -5.87 -2.66 -3.37
CA MET A 85 -6.71 -2.16 -4.46
C MET A 85 -6.25 -2.68 -5.82
N VAL A 86 -4.95 -2.79 -6.04
CA VAL A 86 -4.38 -3.42 -7.25
C VAL A 86 -4.89 -4.85 -7.38
N LEU A 87 -4.78 -5.65 -6.31
CA LEU A 87 -5.25 -7.04 -6.33
C LEU A 87 -6.77 -7.13 -6.48
N MET A 88 -7.53 -6.32 -5.74
CA MET A 88 -8.99 -6.32 -5.79
C MET A 88 -9.51 -5.96 -7.20
N ARG A 89 -8.89 -4.99 -7.88
CA ARG A 89 -9.27 -4.64 -9.26
C ARG A 89 -8.95 -5.75 -10.24
N ARG A 90 -7.79 -6.41 -10.08
CA ARG A 90 -7.46 -7.57 -10.90
C ARG A 90 -8.50 -8.67 -10.72
N PHE A 91 -8.84 -9.00 -9.48
CA PHE A 91 -9.87 -9.98 -9.18
C PHE A 91 -11.22 -9.61 -9.82
N MET A 92 -11.64 -8.34 -9.71
CA MET A 92 -12.86 -7.86 -10.36
C MET A 92 -12.82 -8.02 -11.89
N GLN A 93 -11.69 -7.70 -12.51
CA GLN A 93 -11.50 -7.87 -13.96
C GLN A 93 -11.61 -9.33 -14.38
N ASP A 94 -10.94 -10.23 -13.65
CA ASP A 94 -10.93 -11.67 -13.93
C ASP A 94 -12.32 -12.31 -13.77
N ASN A 95 -13.21 -11.69 -13.00
CA ASN A 95 -14.55 -12.21 -12.69
C ASN A 95 -15.68 -11.33 -13.24
N HIS A 96 -15.38 -10.41 -14.16
CA HIS A 96 -16.35 -9.50 -14.78
C HIS A 96 -17.20 -8.65 -13.80
N ILE A 97 -16.68 -8.40 -12.59
CA ILE A 97 -17.33 -7.54 -11.60
C ILE A 97 -17.05 -6.08 -11.96
N ARG A 98 -18.10 -5.29 -12.20
CA ARG A 98 -17.97 -3.86 -12.51
C ARG A 98 -18.16 -3.03 -11.25
N LYS A 99 -17.60 -1.82 -11.24
CA LYS A 99 -17.78 -0.86 -10.12
C LYS A 99 -19.26 -0.60 -9.79
N VAL A 100 -20.13 -0.58 -10.81
CA VAL A 100 -21.57 -0.39 -10.63
C VAL A 100 -22.24 -1.54 -9.86
N ASP A 101 -21.67 -2.75 -9.94
CA ASP A 101 -22.18 -3.92 -9.22
C ASP A 101 -21.81 -3.84 -7.72
N LEU A 102 -20.84 -2.99 -7.36
CA LEU A 102 -20.40 -2.73 -5.98
C LEU A 102 -21.01 -1.46 -5.37
N ALA A 103 -21.62 -0.60 -6.18
CA ALA A 103 -22.12 0.69 -5.75
C ALA A 103 -23.39 0.53 -4.91
N HIS A 104 -23.45 1.21 -3.77
CA HIS A 104 -24.70 1.28 -3.01
C HIS A 104 -25.68 2.18 -3.79
N PRO A 105 -26.97 1.84 -3.92
CA PRO A 105 -27.96 2.67 -4.63
C PRO A 105 -27.99 4.13 -4.17
N SER A 106 -27.76 4.35 -2.87
CA SER A 106 -27.71 5.67 -2.24
C SER A 106 -26.39 6.43 -2.43
N PHE A 107 -25.31 5.76 -2.84
CA PHE A 107 -23.97 6.32 -2.98
C PHE A 107 -23.26 5.76 -4.24
N PRO A 108 -23.69 6.19 -5.44
CA PRO A 108 -23.20 5.61 -6.70
C PRO A 108 -21.74 5.97 -7.03
N SER A 109 -21.18 7.00 -6.40
CA SER A 109 -19.82 7.51 -6.66
C SER A 109 -18.80 7.10 -5.58
N THR A 110 -18.97 5.94 -4.96
CA THR A 110 -18.10 5.51 -3.86
C THR A 110 -16.79 4.92 -4.38
N THR A 111 -15.68 5.21 -3.70
CA THR A 111 -14.38 4.58 -3.98
C THR A 111 -14.43 3.09 -3.63
N LEU A 112 -13.54 2.26 -4.18
CA LEU A 112 -13.56 0.81 -3.91
C LEU A 112 -13.40 0.51 -2.42
N GLN A 113 -12.55 1.28 -1.73
CA GLN A 113 -12.36 1.22 -0.27
C GLN A 113 -13.64 1.45 0.55
N ARG A 114 -14.67 2.05 -0.03
CA ARG A 114 -15.95 2.33 0.64
C ARG A 114 -17.06 1.36 0.23
N THR A 115 -16.75 0.35 -0.58
CA THR A 115 -17.71 -0.66 -0.99
C THR A 115 -17.87 -1.73 0.10
N LYS A 116 -19.07 -2.33 0.17
CA LYS A 116 -19.29 -3.50 1.04
C LYS A 116 -18.32 -4.64 0.72
N PHE A 117 -17.96 -4.79 -0.55
CA PHE A 117 -17.01 -5.81 -0.98
C PHE A 117 -15.63 -5.62 -0.34
N TYR A 118 -15.09 -4.40 -0.34
CA TYR A 118 -13.85 -4.10 0.37
C TYR A 118 -13.95 -4.39 1.87
N TYR A 119 -15.00 -3.89 2.55
CA TYR A 119 -15.15 -4.08 3.99
C TYR A 119 -15.18 -5.55 4.39
N GLU A 120 -15.88 -6.38 3.64
CA GLU A 120 -15.99 -7.81 3.92
C GLU A 120 -14.66 -8.55 3.66
N ILE A 121 -13.91 -8.19 2.61
CA ILE A 121 -12.57 -8.75 2.36
C ILE A 121 -11.61 -8.32 3.47
N SER A 122 -11.56 -7.02 3.80
CA SER A 122 -10.68 -6.50 4.84
C SER A 122 -10.99 -7.13 6.19
N ALA A 123 -12.27 -7.28 6.55
CA ALA A 123 -12.66 -7.96 7.79
C ALA A 123 -12.24 -9.44 7.82
N ALA A 124 -12.37 -10.14 6.69
CA ALA A 124 -11.93 -11.53 6.58
C ALA A 124 -10.40 -11.68 6.64
N CYS A 125 -9.66 -10.74 6.06
CA CYS A 125 -8.19 -10.72 6.09
C CYS A 125 -7.63 -10.25 7.45
N ALA A 126 -8.32 -9.35 8.16
CA ALA A 126 -7.88 -8.77 9.44
C ALA A 126 -7.72 -9.79 10.57
N ALA A 127 -8.31 -10.98 10.43
CA ALA A 127 -8.13 -12.08 11.37
C ALA A 127 -6.73 -12.74 11.31
N GLY A 128 -5.78 -12.20 10.54
CA GLY A 128 -4.45 -12.78 10.35
C GLY A 128 -4.53 -14.09 9.57
N SER A 129 -5.37 -14.12 8.54
CA SER A 129 -5.64 -15.35 7.81
C SER A 129 -4.45 -15.74 6.93
N SER A 130 -3.94 -16.97 7.11
CA SER A 130 -2.99 -17.60 6.18
C SER A 130 -3.64 -18.04 4.86
N LEU A 131 -4.94 -17.76 4.68
CA LEU A 131 -5.61 -17.95 3.39
C LEU A 131 -5.04 -16.97 2.36
N ARG A 132 -4.98 -17.43 1.12
CA ARG A 132 -4.66 -16.57 -0.01
C ARG A 132 -5.70 -15.47 -0.13
N ALA A 133 -5.24 -14.23 -0.32
CA ALA A 133 -6.12 -13.07 -0.40
C ALA A 133 -7.16 -13.23 -1.53
N VAL A 134 -6.77 -13.83 -2.66
CA VAL A 134 -7.67 -14.13 -3.79
C VAL A 134 -8.76 -15.13 -3.41
N ASP A 135 -8.46 -16.12 -2.57
CA ASP A 135 -9.47 -17.09 -2.13
C ASP A 135 -10.47 -16.45 -1.17
N VAL A 136 -10.02 -15.53 -0.32
CA VAL A 136 -10.91 -14.69 0.51
C VAL A 136 -11.78 -13.79 -0.38
N MET A 137 -11.20 -13.13 -1.38
CA MET A 137 -11.97 -12.33 -2.35
C MET A 137 -13.04 -13.15 -3.05
N ARG A 138 -12.72 -14.39 -3.45
CA ARG A 138 -13.71 -15.32 -4.02
C ARG A 138 -14.83 -15.65 -3.04
N GLN A 139 -14.50 -16.04 -1.81
CA GLN A 139 -15.51 -16.35 -0.79
C GLN A 139 -16.44 -15.16 -0.52
N VAL A 140 -15.89 -13.96 -0.42
CA VAL A 140 -16.68 -12.74 -0.23
C VAL A 140 -17.52 -12.41 -1.46
N ALA A 141 -16.96 -12.52 -2.67
CA ALA A 141 -17.69 -12.28 -3.90
C ALA A 141 -18.89 -13.22 -4.04
N THR A 142 -18.72 -14.51 -3.72
CA THR A 142 -19.82 -15.47 -3.65
C THR A 142 -20.83 -15.09 -2.57
N LYS A 143 -20.39 -14.75 -1.35
CA LYS A 143 -21.28 -14.31 -0.26
C LYS A 143 -22.12 -13.08 -0.64
N LEU A 144 -21.58 -12.20 -1.47
CA LEU A 144 -22.25 -11.00 -1.96
C LEU A 144 -23.03 -11.21 -3.27
N ASN A 145 -23.11 -12.44 -3.78
CA ASN A 145 -23.72 -12.77 -5.07
C ASN A 145 -23.14 -11.97 -6.25
N LEU A 146 -21.84 -11.69 -6.21
CA LEU A 146 -21.11 -11.02 -7.29
C LEU A 146 -20.58 -12.00 -8.33
N ILE A 147 -20.40 -13.27 -7.94
CA ILE A 147 -19.99 -14.39 -8.79
C ILE A 147 -20.73 -15.66 -8.38
N ASP A 148 -20.93 -16.57 -9.32
CA ASP A 148 -21.49 -17.89 -9.07
C ASP A 148 -20.39 -18.89 -8.66
N LEU A 149 -20.77 -19.94 -7.92
CA LEU A 149 -19.85 -21.03 -7.54
C LEU A 149 -19.57 -22.03 -8.68
N ASP A 150 -20.14 -21.83 -9.87
CA ASP A 150 -19.98 -22.74 -11.01
C ASP A 150 -19.32 -22.04 -12.21
N VAL A 151 -18.03 -22.32 -12.39
CA VAL A 151 -17.42 -23.07 -13.52
C VAL A 151 -15.92 -22.77 -13.47
N SER A 152 -15.17 -23.70 -12.87
CA SER A 152 -13.76 -23.89 -13.24
C SER A 152 -13.75 -24.54 -14.62
N PRO A 153 -13.05 -24.01 -15.64
CA PRO A 153 -12.51 -24.87 -16.69
C PRO A 153 -11.44 -25.81 -16.11
#